data_AF-A0A349LZN4-F1
#
_entry.id   AF-A0A349LZN4-F1
#
_cell.length_a   1.000
_cell.length_b   1.000
_cell.length_c   1.000
_cell.angle_alpha   90.00
_cell.angle_beta   90.00
_cell.angle_gamma   90.00
#
_symmetry.space_group_name_H-M   'P 1'
#
loop_
_entity.id
_entity.type
_entity.pdbx_description
1 polymer ?
#
loop_
_entity_poly.entity_id
_entity_poly.type
_entity_poly.pdbx_seq_one_letter_code
_entity_poly.pdbx_strand_id
1 'polypeptide(L)'
;MLFLDEFEALAARLAGDVEKIGKQAIGLLEKHTEEHPEMLFAFLRETKPIFVAHGFAVVTRFEDVQEILNHPNEFTVALYLPKMEAISVPFFLGFDNTPQYEHDVSVMRLAMNRDDLPSVASFVDQTANQLVADAASAGKIDAVSGLTDLVPTRLVARYFGTPGPDEATQLRWTRIL
;
A
#
# COMPACT_ATOMS: atom_id res chain seq x y z
N MET A 1 -2.31 -15.38 -24.67
CA MET A 1 -3.53 -16.09 -25.09
C MET A 1 -3.96 -17.19 -24.10
N LEU A 2 -3.36 -17.31 -22.89
CA LEU A 2 -3.76 -18.30 -21.87
C LEU A 2 -4.76 -17.74 -20.82
N PHE A 3 -4.66 -16.46 -20.48
CA PHE A 3 -5.38 -15.86 -19.34
C PHE A 3 -6.90 -15.76 -19.55
N LEU A 4 -7.34 -15.42 -20.77
CA LEU A 4 -8.75 -15.30 -21.12
C LEU A 4 -9.48 -16.65 -21.00
N ASP A 5 -8.87 -17.72 -21.52
CA ASP A 5 -9.44 -19.06 -21.47
C ASP A 5 -9.46 -19.61 -20.03
N GLU A 6 -8.43 -19.30 -19.22
CA GLU A 6 -8.39 -19.67 -17.80
C GLU A 6 -9.39 -18.87 -16.96
N PHE A 7 -9.57 -17.59 -17.26
CA PHE A 7 -10.52 -16.71 -16.57
C PHE A 7 -11.97 -17.04 -16.94
N GLU A 8 -12.25 -17.31 -18.22
CA GLU A 8 -13.55 -17.78 -18.68
C GLU A 8 -13.84 -19.21 -18.25
N ALA A 9 -12.85 -20.12 -18.19
CA ALA A 9 -13.03 -21.45 -17.64
C ALA A 9 -13.26 -21.43 -16.12
N LEU A 10 -12.65 -20.49 -15.40
CA LEU A 10 -12.93 -20.23 -13.98
C LEU A 10 -14.34 -19.66 -13.81
N ALA A 11 -14.76 -18.76 -14.72
CA ALA A 11 -16.11 -18.21 -14.78
C ALA A 11 -17.17 -19.25 -15.22
N ALA A 12 -16.79 -20.27 -15.99
CA ALA A 12 -17.69 -21.34 -16.43
C ALA A 12 -17.84 -22.46 -15.39
N ARG A 13 -16.87 -22.62 -14.49
CA ARG A 13 -16.94 -23.54 -13.33
C ARG A 13 -17.76 -22.98 -12.15
N LEU A 14 -18.39 -21.81 -12.31
CA LEU A 14 -19.21 -21.06 -11.36
C LEU A 14 -20.57 -21.70 -11.00
N ALA A 15 -20.65 -23.02 -10.88
CA ALA A 15 -21.85 -23.73 -10.44
C ALA A 15 -21.65 -24.47 -9.09
N GLY A 16 -20.70 -24.04 -8.25
CA GLY A 16 -20.35 -24.71 -6.99
C GLY A 16 -19.77 -23.80 -5.90
N ASP A 17 -19.48 -24.41 -4.75
CA ASP A 17 -19.20 -23.86 -3.41
C ASP A 17 -18.44 -22.50 -3.34
N VAL A 18 -19.21 -21.46 -3.01
CA VAL A 18 -18.93 -20.03 -3.24
C VAL A 18 -17.72 -19.50 -2.45
N GLU A 19 -17.48 -20.01 -1.23
CA GLU A 19 -16.46 -19.45 -0.33
C GLU A 19 -15.03 -19.89 -0.70
N LYS A 20 -14.87 -21.13 -1.14
CA LYS A 20 -13.56 -21.70 -1.51
C LYS A 20 -13.07 -21.14 -2.86
N ILE A 21 -14.02 -20.77 -3.72
CA ILE A 21 -13.78 -20.25 -5.07
C ILE A 21 -13.37 -18.78 -5.04
N GLY A 22 -14.00 -17.96 -4.17
CA GLY A 22 -13.58 -16.57 -3.95
C GLY A 22 -12.12 -16.45 -3.53
N LYS A 23 -11.67 -17.30 -2.59
CA LYS A 23 -10.28 -17.34 -2.13
C LYS A 23 -9.29 -17.76 -3.24
N GLN A 24 -9.70 -18.65 -4.15
CA GLN A 24 -8.85 -19.09 -5.27
C GLN A 24 -8.76 -18.05 -6.40
N ALA A 25 -9.86 -17.38 -6.73
CA ALA A 25 -9.87 -16.30 -7.73
C ALA A 25 -9.06 -15.09 -7.25
N ILE A 26 -9.18 -14.73 -5.96
CA ILE A 26 -8.36 -13.71 -5.31
C ILE A 26 -6.88 -14.12 -5.35
N GLY A 27 -6.54 -15.35 -4.97
CA GLY A 27 -5.14 -15.82 -5.00
C GLY A 27 -4.52 -15.86 -6.41
N LEU A 28 -5.32 -16.10 -7.45
CA LEU A 28 -4.86 -16.11 -8.84
C LEU A 28 -4.69 -14.68 -9.39
N LEU A 29 -5.58 -13.76 -9.01
CA LEU A 29 -5.43 -12.33 -9.27
C LEU A 29 -4.22 -11.76 -8.52
N GLU A 30 -4.03 -12.10 -7.25
CA GLU A 30 -2.87 -11.70 -6.45
C GLU A 30 -1.58 -12.15 -7.12
N LYS A 31 -1.45 -13.45 -7.45
CA LYS A 31 -0.26 -13.98 -8.10
C LYS A 31 0.02 -13.34 -9.46
N HIS A 32 -1.00 -13.12 -10.29
CA HIS A 32 -0.79 -12.51 -11.61
C HIS A 32 -0.52 -10.99 -11.52
N THR A 33 -1.06 -10.32 -10.50
CA THR A 33 -0.73 -8.93 -10.18
C THR A 33 0.71 -8.79 -9.71
N GLU A 34 1.28 -9.79 -9.05
CA GLU A 34 2.68 -9.80 -8.65
C GLU A 34 3.66 -9.98 -9.83
N GLU A 35 3.29 -10.82 -10.81
CA GLU A 35 4.19 -11.17 -11.92
C GLU A 35 4.04 -10.24 -13.15
N HIS A 36 2.82 -9.84 -13.52
CA HIS A 36 2.53 -9.05 -14.73
C HIS A 36 1.30 -8.12 -14.59
N PRO A 37 1.32 -7.16 -13.65
CA PRO A 37 0.17 -6.32 -13.34
C PRO A 37 -0.28 -5.44 -14.53
N GLU A 38 0.65 -4.94 -15.32
CA GLU A 38 0.36 -4.04 -16.43
C GLU A 38 -0.55 -4.66 -17.49
N MET A 39 -0.32 -5.92 -17.87
CA MET A 39 -1.12 -6.60 -18.90
C MET A 39 -2.52 -6.91 -18.40
N LEU A 40 -2.64 -7.38 -17.15
CA LEU A 40 -3.92 -7.64 -16.51
C LEU A 40 -4.78 -6.38 -16.45
N PHE A 41 -4.22 -5.30 -15.90
CA PHE A 41 -4.98 -4.06 -15.77
C PHE A 41 -5.27 -3.39 -17.11
N ALA A 42 -4.39 -3.51 -18.12
CA ALA A 42 -4.67 -3.04 -19.47
C ALA A 42 -5.87 -3.78 -20.07
N PHE A 43 -5.87 -5.11 -19.98
CA PHE A 43 -6.96 -5.95 -20.45
C PHE A 43 -8.28 -5.63 -19.72
N LEU A 44 -8.27 -5.51 -18.39
CA LEU A 44 -9.47 -5.19 -17.61
C LEU A 44 -10.02 -3.80 -17.97
N ARG A 45 -9.18 -2.78 -18.09
CA ARG A 45 -9.62 -1.41 -18.47
C ARG A 45 -10.33 -1.37 -19.82
N GLU A 46 -9.88 -2.20 -20.76
CA GLU A 46 -10.41 -2.26 -22.12
C GLU A 46 -11.71 -3.08 -22.19
N THR A 47 -11.72 -4.26 -21.58
CA THR A 47 -12.79 -5.26 -21.79
C THR A 47 -13.86 -5.27 -20.71
N LYS A 48 -13.48 -5.12 -19.44
CA LYS A 48 -14.38 -5.18 -18.29
C LYS A 48 -13.85 -4.31 -17.13
N PRO A 49 -13.96 -2.97 -17.27
CA PRO A 49 -13.30 -2.02 -16.38
C PRO A 49 -13.84 -2.05 -14.94
N ILE A 50 -15.10 -2.46 -14.79
CA ILE A 50 -15.78 -2.75 -13.53
C ILE A 50 -16.12 -4.23 -13.53
N PHE A 51 -15.32 -5.02 -12.82
CA PHE A 51 -15.56 -6.44 -12.63
C PHE A 51 -16.18 -6.67 -11.26
N VAL A 52 -17.38 -7.26 -11.22
CA VAL A 52 -18.07 -7.62 -9.96
C VAL A 52 -18.24 -9.13 -9.92
N ALA A 53 -17.83 -9.75 -8.81
CA ALA A 53 -18.03 -11.17 -8.56
C ALA A 53 -18.04 -11.46 -7.05
N HIS A 54 -18.91 -12.38 -6.60
CA HIS A 54 -18.90 -12.96 -5.25
C HIS A 54 -18.64 -11.99 -4.08
N GLY A 55 -19.31 -10.83 -4.09
CA GLY A 55 -19.23 -9.85 -2.99
C GLY A 55 -18.00 -8.93 -3.03
N PHE A 56 -17.21 -8.95 -4.10
CA PHE A 56 -16.15 -7.95 -4.32
C PHE A 56 -16.25 -7.35 -5.73
N ALA A 57 -15.65 -6.16 -5.88
CA ALA A 57 -15.54 -5.46 -7.14
C ALA A 57 -14.08 -5.05 -7.39
N VAL A 58 -13.64 -5.13 -8.65
CA VAL A 58 -12.36 -4.63 -9.13
C VAL A 58 -12.66 -3.52 -10.12
N VAL A 59 -12.15 -2.32 -9.84
CA VAL A 59 -12.38 -1.12 -10.64
C VAL A 59 -11.05 -0.58 -11.12
N THR A 60 -10.92 -0.40 -12.44
CA THR A 60 -9.58 -0.26 -13.06
C THR A 60 -9.40 0.98 -13.91
N ARG A 61 -10.47 1.65 -14.34
CA ARG A 61 -10.36 2.95 -15.03
C ARG A 61 -10.15 4.06 -14.02
N PHE A 62 -9.29 5.01 -14.40
CA PHE A 62 -8.95 6.14 -13.54
C PHE A 62 -10.20 6.91 -13.08
N GLU A 63 -11.11 7.23 -14.00
CA GLU A 63 -12.34 7.98 -13.71
C GLU A 63 -13.24 7.25 -12.72
N ASP A 64 -13.50 5.95 -12.93
CA ASP A 64 -14.31 5.13 -12.02
C ASP A 64 -13.68 4.99 -10.63
N VAL A 65 -12.34 4.86 -10.55
CA VAL A 65 -11.62 4.82 -9.28
C VAL A 65 -11.74 6.17 -8.55
N GLN A 66 -11.57 7.27 -9.26
CA GLN A 66 -11.75 8.61 -8.68
C GLN A 66 -13.19 8.82 -8.20
N GLU A 67 -14.19 8.37 -8.96
CA GLU A 67 -15.58 8.45 -8.54
C GLU A 67 -15.79 7.70 -7.21
N ILE A 68 -15.36 6.45 -7.11
CA ILE A 68 -15.48 5.64 -5.88
C ILE A 68 -14.79 6.31 -4.69
N LEU A 69 -13.55 6.79 -4.87
CA LEU A 69 -12.79 7.44 -3.80
C LEU A 69 -13.42 8.77 -3.32
N ASN A 70 -14.28 9.39 -4.12
CA ASN A 70 -15.02 10.60 -3.77
C ASN A 70 -16.41 10.31 -3.13
N HIS A 71 -16.79 9.03 -2.98
CA HIS A 71 -18.05 8.60 -2.37
C HIS A 71 -17.82 7.77 -1.08
N PRO A 72 -17.18 8.35 -0.04
CA PRO A 72 -16.78 7.61 1.16
C PRO A 72 -17.94 7.14 2.04
N ASN A 73 -19.16 7.64 1.82
CA ASN A 73 -20.35 7.19 2.55
C ASN A 73 -20.89 5.87 1.99
N GLU A 74 -20.76 5.68 0.67
CA GLU A 74 -21.14 4.47 -0.05
C GLU A 74 -20.02 3.42 -0.03
N PHE A 75 -18.76 3.87 -0.09
CA PHE A 75 -17.57 3.02 -0.10
C PHE A 75 -16.76 3.23 1.18
N THR A 76 -17.22 2.62 2.26
CA THR A 76 -16.63 2.76 3.59
C THR A 76 -15.31 2.02 3.73
N VAL A 77 -14.44 2.50 4.62
CA VAL A 77 -13.18 1.82 4.99
C VAL A 77 -13.36 0.86 6.18
N ALA A 78 -14.58 0.69 6.68
CA ALA A 78 -14.90 -0.12 7.86
C ALA A 78 -14.37 -1.57 7.79
N LEU A 79 -14.30 -2.17 6.59
CA LEU A 79 -13.72 -3.50 6.38
C LEU A 79 -12.21 -3.56 6.67
N TYR A 80 -11.53 -2.42 6.70
CA TYR A 80 -10.10 -2.29 6.95
C TYR A 80 -9.77 -2.21 8.46
N LEU A 81 -10.75 -1.84 9.30
CA LEU A 81 -10.54 -1.66 10.74
C LEU A 81 -9.94 -2.90 11.44
N PRO A 82 -10.43 -4.14 11.22
CA PRO A 82 -9.83 -5.32 11.87
C PRO A 82 -8.36 -5.54 11.50
N LYS A 83 -7.96 -5.14 10.28
CA LYS A 83 -6.56 -5.22 9.84
C LYS A 83 -5.71 -4.19 10.58
N MET A 84 -6.23 -2.99 10.82
CA MET A 84 -5.53 -1.95 11.59
C MET A 84 -5.39 -2.32 13.07
N GLU A 85 -6.43 -2.93 13.66
CA GLU A 85 -6.42 -3.46 15.03
C GLU A 85 -5.43 -4.62 15.22
N ALA A 86 -5.16 -5.40 14.18
CA ALA A 86 -4.15 -6.46 14.24
C ALA A 86 -2.71 -5.92 14.29
N ILE A 87 -2.49 -4.70 13.77
CA ILE A 87 -1.17 -4.05 13.74
C ILE A 87 -0.88 -3.36 15.07
N SER A 88 -1.85 -2.61 15.62
CA SER A 88 -1.70 -1.89 16.88
C SER A 88 -3.05 -1.60 17.55
N VAL A 89 -3.31 -0.35 17.94
CA VAL A 89 -4.63 0.13 18.34
C VAL A 89 -5.38 0.62 17.10
N PRO A 90 -6.73 0.70 17.13
CA PRO A 90 -7.48 1.41 16.09
C PRO A 90 -6.91 2.80 15.82
N PHE A 91 -6.70 3.14 14.55
CA PHE A 91 -6.22 4.46 14.14
C PHE A 91 -6.87 4.88 12.82
N PHE A 92 -6.73 6.16 12.49
CA PHE A 92 -7.49 6.86 11.45
C PHE A 92 -7.52 6.22 10.05
N LEU A 93 -6.57 5.33 9.68
CA LEU A 93 -6.64 4.59 8.42
C LEU A 93 -7.79 3.57 8.36
N GLY A 94 -8.33 3.16 9.51
CA GLY A 94 -9.47 2.26 9.62
C GLY A 94 -10.79 2.97 9.90
N PHE A 95 -10.83 4.31 9.89
CA PHE A 95 -12.02 5.09 10.26
C PHE A 95 -12.66 5.72 9.02
N ASP A 96 -13.98 5.60 8.92
CA ASP A 96 -14.77 6.45 8.03
C ASP A 96 -14.69 7.92 8.46
N ASN A 97 -15.20 8.83 7.62
CA ASN A 97 -15.21 10.27 7.88
C ASN A 97 -16.14 10.64 9.06
N THR A 98 -15.61 10.44 10.26
CA THR A 98 -16.25 10.65 11.55
C THR A 98 -15.56 11.79 12.31
N PRO A 99 -16.18 12.37 13.35
CA PRO A 99 -15.50 13.34 14.20
C PRO A 99 -14.19 12.83 14.80
N GLN A 100 -14.10 11.53 15.09
CA GLN A 100 -12.86 10.89 15.57
C GLN A 100 -11.77 10.89 14.48
N TYR A 101 -12.13 10.51 13.25
CA TYR A 101 -11.22 10.58 12.10
C TYR A 101 -10.69 12.01 11.89
N GLU A 102 -11.57 13.00 11.85
CA GLU A 102 -11.20 14.40 11.64
C GLU A 102 -10.27 14.92 12.74
N HIS A 103 -10.54 14.55 14.00
CA HIS A 103 -9.66 14.86 15.13
C HIS A 103 -8.25 14.26 14.92
N ASP A 104 -8.16 12.95 14.69
CA ASP A 104 -6.88 12.24 14.66
C ASP A 104 -6.03 12.63 13.44
N VAL A 105 -6.64 12.79 12.27
CA VAL A 105 -5.94 13.26 11.06
C VAL A 105 -5.49 14.70 11.21
N SER A 106 -6.28 15.55 11.88
CA SER A 106 -5.87 16.93 12.16
C SER A 106 -4.65 16.99 13.08
N VAL A 107 -4.61 16.17 14.13
CA VAL A 107 -3.43 16.06 15.01
C VAL A 107 -2.22 15.54 14.23
N MET A 108 -2.38 14.53 13.37
CA MET A 108 -1.29 14.02 12.53
C MET A 108 -0.74 15.09 11.58
N ARG A 109 -1.62 15.88 10.94
CA ARG A 109 -1.21 16.99 10.06
C ARG A 109 -0.46 18.08 10.81
N LEU A 110 -0.75 18.29 12.09
CA LEU A 110 0.03 19.22 12.93
C LEU A 110 1.41 18.67 13.28
N ALA A 111 1.55 17.35 13.42
CA ALA A 111 2.83 16.69 13.67
C ALA A 111 3.76 16.69 12.45
N MET A 112 3.22 16.89 11.24
CA MET A 112 3.99 17.02 10.00
C MET A 112 3.67 18.34 9.30
N ASN A 113 4.39 19.40 9.67
CA ASN A 113 4.19 20.71 9.08
C ASN A 113 4.71 20.74 7.64
N ARG A 114 3.88 21.23 6.71
CA ARG A 114 4.24 21.38 5.29
C ARG A 114 5.42 22.32 5.08
N ASP A 115 5.62 23.29 5.97
CA ASP A 115 6.75 24.21 5.92
C ASP A 115 8.09 23.52 6.21
N ASP A 116 8.07 22.31 6.78
CA ASP A 116 9.28 21.52 7.02
C ASP A 116 9.77 20.77 5.78
N LEU A 117 8.98 20.74 4.68
CA LEU A 117 9.32 20.00 3.45
C LEU A 117 10.74 20.30 2.93
N PRO A 118 11.24 21.56 2.89
CA PRO A 118 12.61 21.83 2.49
C PRO A 118 13.66 21.18 3.41
N SER A 119 13.40 21.15 4.73
CA SER A 119 14.30 20.49 5.69
C SER A 119 14.27 18.97 5.55
N VAL A 120 13.09 18.40 5.32
CA VAL A 120 12.92 16.96 5.06
C VAL A 120 13.66 16.56 3.79
N ALA A 121 13.47 17.29 2.69
CA ALA A 121 14.17 17.05 1.43
C ALA A 121 15.70 17.14 1.60
N SER A 122 16.19 18.19 2.27
CA SER A 122 17.61 18.34 2.57
C SER A 122 18.16 17.17 3.40
N PHE A 123 17.42 16.68 4.39
CA PHE A 123 17.83 15.54 5.20
C PHE A 123 17.89 14.24 4.37
N VAL A 124 16.88 14.01 3.54
CA VAL A 124 16.82 12.86 2.62
C VAL A 124 18.02 12.88 1.66
N ASP A 125 18.29 14.01 1.03
CA ASP A 125 19.40 14.17 0.09
C ASP A 125 20.76 13.92 0.75
N GLN A 126 20.98 14.52 1.93
CA GLN A 126 22.22 14.32 2.69
C GLN A 126 22.40 12.86 3.11
N THR A 127 21.33 12.23 3.60
CA THR A 127 21.37 10.83 4.05
C THR A 127 21.65 9.89 2.88
N ALA A 128 20.97 10.09 1.75
CA ALA A 128 21.17 9.29 0.55
C ALA A 128 22.59 9.44 0.00
N ASN A 129 23.11 10.67 -0.11
CA ASN A 129 24.47 10.93 -0.58
C ASN A 129 25.52 10.27 0.33
N GLN A 130 25.32 10.34 1.65
CA GLN A 130 26.23 9.69 2.60
C GLN A 130 26.24 8.18 2.43
N LEU A 131 25.07 7.53 2.33
CA LEU A 131 24.96 6.08 2.14
C LEU A 131 25.64 5.61 0.84
N VAL A 132 25.48 6.36 -0.24
CA VAL A 132 26.16 6.08 -1.51
C VAL A 132 27.68 6.27 -1.39
N ALA A 133 28.13 7.33 -0.72
CA ALA A 133 29.55 7.59 -0.51
C ALA A 133 30.20 6.50 0.35
N ASP A 134 29.53 6.04 1.41
CA ASP A 134 30.02 4.97 2.29
C ASP A 134 30.19 3.65 1.52
N ALA A 135 29.27 3.35 0.61
CA ALA A 135 29.32 2.16 -0.24
C ALA A 135 30.35 2.25 -1.39
N ALA A 136 30.94 3.42 -1.65
CA ALA A 136 31.86 3.63 -2.77
C ALA A 136 33.08 2.71 -2.71
N SER A 137 33.60 2.45 -1.51
CA SER A 137 34.75 1.54 -1.30
C SER A 137 34.46 0.10 -1.71
N ALA A 138 33.21 -0.35 -1.60
CA ALA A 138 32.76 -1.67 -2.02
C ALA A 138 32.47 -1.75 -3.53
N GLY A 139 32.39 -0.61 -4.22
CA GLY A 139 32.04 -0.52 -5.64
C GLY A 139 30.61 -0.96 -5.98
N LYS A 140 29.77 -1.23 -4.97
CA LYS A 140 28.38 -1.67 -5.12
C LYS A 140 27.57 -1.31 -3.87
N ILE A 141 26.28 -1.12 -4.05
CA ILE A 141 25.29 -0.91 -3.00
C ILE A 141 24.07 -1.77 -3.30
N ASP A 142 23.51 -2.41 -2.28
CA ASP A 142 22.17 -3.00 -2.37
C ASP A 142 21.17 -1.85 -2.22
N ALA A 143 20.42 -1.56 -3.29
CA ALA A 143 19.54 -0.38 -3.33
C ALA A 143 18.44 -0.44 -2.26
N VAL A 144 18.00 -1.63 -1.86
CA VAL A 144 16.92 -1.79 -0.89
C VAL A 144 17.47 -1.57 0.52
N SER A 145 18.31 -2.49 0.97
CA SER A 145 18.83 -2.54 2.33
C SER A 145 19.87 -1.46 2.62
N GLY A 146 20.58 -0.97 1.61
CA GLY A 146 21.63 0.04 1.73
C GLY A 146 21.15 1.47 1.51
N LEU A 147 19.96 1.68 0.95
CA LEU A 147 19.45 3.01 0.63
C LEU A 147 17.98 3.19 0.97
N THR A 148 17.07 2.51 0.26
CA THR A 148 15.62 2.80 0.39
C THR A 148 15.04 2.43 1.73
N ASP A 149 15.65 1.50 2.45
CA ASP A 149 15.23 1.14 3.81
C ASP A 149 15.78 2.13 4.85
N LEU A 150 17.04 2.55 4.69
CA LEU A 150 17.73 3.34 5.70
C LEU A 150 17.29 4.81 5.70
N VAL A 151 17.07 5.39 4.52
CA VAL A 151 16.64 6.79 4.39
C VAL A 151 15.32 7.07 5.14
N PRO A 152 14.21 6.36 4.90
CA PRO A 152 12.96 6.59 5.63
C PRO A 152 13.07 6.21 7.11
N THR A 153 13.80 5.15 7.46
CA THR A 153 14.04 4.77 8.87
C THR A 153 14.70 5.91 9.64
N ARG A 154 15.77 6.47 9.10
CA ARG A 154 16.48 7.62 9.70
C ARG A 154 15.63 8.87 9.71
N LEU A 155 14.84 9.12 8.66
CA LEU A 155 13.94 10.27 8.59
C LEU A 155 12.89 10.21 9.70
N VAL A 156 12.23 9.07 9.89
CA VAL A 156 11.23 8.90 10.95
C VAL A 156 11.85 9.13 12.32
N ALA A 157 13.02 8.52 12.59
CA ALA A 157 13.73 8.72 13.84
C ALA A 157 14.08 10.19 14.11
N ARG A 158 14.52 10.91 13.07
CA ARG A 158 14.99 12.30 13.18
C ARG A 158 13.85 13.32 13.23
N TYR A 159 12.83 13.14 12.39
CA TYR A 159 11.76 14.11 12.19
C TYR A 159 10.74 14.01 13.31
N PHE A 160 10.28 12.80 13.64
CA PHE A 160 9.32 12.59 14.72
C PHE A 160 9.97 12.45 16.10
N GLY A 161 11.31 12.35 16.16
CA GLY A 161 12.03 12.20 17.43
C GLY A 161 11.79 10.85 18.10
N THR A 162 11.53 9.81 17.30
CA THR A 162 11.19 8.45 17.74
C THR A 162 12.26 7.42 17.31
N PRO A 163 13.54 7.59 17.68
CA PRO A 163 14.55 6.60 17.36
C PRO A 163 14.23 5.27 18.06
N GLY A 164 14.37 4.17 17.33
CA GLY A 164 14.43 2.85 17.95
C GLY A 164 15.70 2.68 18.80
N PRO A 165 15.83 1.56 19.52
CA PRO A 165 17.05 1.25 20.28
C PRO A 165 18.32 1.25 19.44
N ASP A 166 18.19 0.81 18.18
CA ASP A 166 19.20 0.84 17.14
C ASP A 166 18.54 0.77 15.75
N GLU A 167 19.27 1.14 14.70
CA GLU A 167 18.77 1.20 13.32
C GLU A 167 18.28 -0.15 12.80
N ALA A 168 18.96 -1.25 13.13
CA ALA A 168 18.55 -2.58 12.71
C ALA A 168 17.23 -2.98 13.38
N THR A 169 17.05 -2.65 14.66
CA THR A 169 15.80 -2.90 15.40
C THR A 169 14.65 -2.08 14.87
N GLN A 170 14.87 -0.79 14.60
CA GLN A 170 13.84 0.07 14.03
C GLN A 170 13.40 -0.43 12.65
N LEU A 171 14.35 -0.78 11.78
CA LEU A 171 14.05 -1.31 10.46
C LEU A 171 13.27 -2.63 10.50
N ARG A 172 13.59 -3.51 11.47
CA ARG A 172 12.82 -4.75 11.67
C ARG A 172 11.38 -4.45 12.07
N TRP A 173 11.14 -3.50 12.97
CA TRP A 173 9.78 -3.12 13.36
C TRP A 173 8.98 -2.58 12.17
N THR A 174 9.57 -1.71 11.35
CA THR A 174 8.88 -1.12 10.19
C THR A 174 8.56 -2.12 9.07
N ARG A 175 9.19 -3.30 9.04
CA ARG A 175 8.94 -4.34 8.02
C ARG A 175 7.88 -5.37 8.45
N ILE A 176 7.56 -5.44 9.73
CA ILE A 176 6.61 -6.41 10.29
C ILE A 176 5.20 -5.80 10.40
N LEU A 177 5.11 -4.47 10.39
CA LEU A 177 3.86 -3.70 10.27
C LEU A 177 3.35 -3.74 8.82
#